data_AF-W1YAJ3-F1
#
_entry.id   AF-W1YAJ3-F1
#
_cell.length_a   1.000
_cell.length_b   1.000
_cell.length_c   1.000
_cell.angle_alpha   90.00
_cell.angle_beta   90.00
_cell.angle_gamma   90.00
#
_symmetry.space_group_name_H-M   'P 1'
#
loop_
_entity.id
_entity.type
_entity.pdbx_description
1 polymer ?
#
loop_
_entity_poly.entity_id
_entity_poly.type
_entity_poly.pdbx_seq_one_letter_code
_entity_poly.pdbx_strand_id
1 'polypeptide(L)' 'KGALMMVSTHYNELKNYAYHTEGIENGHVEFDERTLKPTYRLHIGVAGSSHALSIAARLGLPKDIVTRAAEYKSQ' A
#
# COMPACT_ATOMS: atom_id res chain seq x y z
N LYS A 1 31.46 -5.09 -1.83
CA LYS A 1 30.54 -5.96 -1.06
C LYS A 1 29.14 -5.34 -1.13
N GLY A 2 28.11 -6.13 -1.41
CA GLY A 2 26.72 -5.65 -1.36
C GLY A 2 26.16 -5.62 0.07
N ALA A 3 24.96 -5.06 0.24
CA ALA A 3 24.22 -5.02 1.50
C ALA A 3 22.80 -5.59 1.30
N LEU A 4 22.29 -6.28 2.32
CA LEU A 4 20.88 -6.67 2.38
C LEU A 4 20.07 -5.47 2.88
N MET A 5 19.01 -5.10 2.17
CA MET A 5 18.20 -3.92 2.48
C MET A 5 16.71 -4.25 2.52
N MET A 6 16.00 -3.57 3.41
CA MET A 6 14.54 -3.54 3.43
C MET A 6 14.10 -2.08 3.29
N VAL A 7 13.20 -1.80 2.35
CA VAL A 7 12.74 -0.45 2.05
C VAL A 7 11.21 -0.43 2.08
N SER A 8 10.65 0.46 2.90
CA SER A 8 9.21 0.74 2.91
C SER A 8 8.94 2.01 2.09
N THR A 9 7.95 1.96 1.20
CA THR A 9 7.61 3.11 0.35
C THR A 9 6.14 3.16 -0.01
N HIS A 10 5.65 4.37 -0.30
CA HIS A 10 4.35 4.62 -0.91
C HIS A 10 4.43 4.92 -2.42
N TYR A 11 5.64 5.06 -2.98
CA TYR A 11 5.84 5.34 -4.40
C TYR A 11 5.60 4.10 -5.26
N ASN A 12 4.70 4.21 -6.24
CA ASN A 12 4.37 3.10 -7.13
C ASN A 12 5.50 2.80 -8.13
N GLU A 13 6.30 3.80 -8.47
CA GLU A 13 7.47 3.69 -9.33
C GLU A 13 8.49 2.72 -8.75
N LEU A 14 8.69 2.73 -7.42
CA LEU A 14 9.56 1.79 -6.73
C LEU A 14 8.97 0.38 -6.69
N LYS A 15 7.65 0.23 -6.55
CA LYS A 15 6.99 -1.08 -6.66
C LYS A 15 7.15 -1.67 -8.06
N ASN A 16 6.99 -0.83 -9.08
CA ASN A 16 7.17 -1.23 -10.48
C ASN A 16 8.63 -1.57 -10.77
N TYR A 17 9.58 -0.79 -10.25
CA TYR A 17 11.00 -1.08 -10.37
C TYR A 17 11.35 -2.46 -9.79
N ALA A 18 10.84 -2.81 -8.61
CA ALA A 18 11.07 -4.10 -7.98
C ALA A 18 10.59 -5.29 -8.84
N TYR A 19 9.47 -5.15 -9.57
CA TYR A 19 9.02 -6.22 -10.47
C TYR A 19 9.93 -6.49 -11.67
N HIS A 20 10.77 -5.53 -12.05
CA HIS A 20 11.61 -5.61 -13.25
C HIS A 20 13.11 -5.68 -12.93
N THR A 21 13.47 -5.74 -11.65
CA THR A 21 14.89 -5.71 -11.23
C THR A 21 15.26 -7.02 -10.56
N GLU A 22 16.22 -7.72 -11.16
CA GLU A 22 16.76 -8.95 -10.59
C GLU A 22 17.33 -8.72 -9.18
N GLY A 23 17.01 -9.63 -8.26
CA GLY A 23 17.47 -9.56 -6.88
C GLY A 23 16.68 -8.60 -5.97
N ILE A 24 15.57 -8.04 -6.46
CA ILE A 24 14.64 -7.22 -5.67
C ILE A 24 13.27 -7.88 -5.67
N GLU A 25 12.63 -7.94 -4.51
CA GLU A 25 11.31 -8.53 -4.35
C GLU A 25 10.36 -7.55 -3.67
N ASN A 26 9.13 -7.48 -4.18
CA ASN A 26 8.08 -6.70 -3.53
C ASN A 26 7.56 -7.42 -2.27
N GLY A 27 7.02 -6.65 -1.33
CA GLY A 27 6.27 -7.22 -0.22
C GLY A 27 5.26 -6.23 0.35
N HIS A 28 4.26 -6.75 1.05
CA HIS A 28 3.26 -5.92 1.73
C HIS A 28 2.77 -6.56 3.03
N VAL A 29 2.17 -5.73 3.87
CA VAL A 29 1.53 -6.17 5.11
C VAL A 29 0.01 -6.28 4.91
N GLU A 30 -0.57 -7.39 5.33
CA GLU A 30 -1.99 -7.68 5.15
C GLU A 30 -2.87 -6.85 6.09
N PHE A 31 -4.05 -6.50 5.57
CA PHE A 31 -5.15 -5.89 6.31
C PHE A 31 -6.37 -6.80 6.25
N ASP A 32 -7.09 -6.88 7.36
CA ASP A 32 -8.43 -7.47 7.37
C ASP A 32 -9.36 -6.59 6.55
N GLU A 33 -9.96 -7.11 5.48
CA GLU A 33 -10.81 -6.32 4.58
C GLU A 33 -12.11 -5.84 5.24
N ARG A 34 -12.64 -6.59 6.21
CA ARG A 34 -13.87 -6.25 6.92
C ARG A 34 -13.60 -5.19 7.97
N THR A 35 -12.52 -5.37 8.72
CA THR A 35 -12.21 -4.47 9.82
C THR A 35 -11.22 -3.40 9.43
N LEU A 36 -10.55 -3.42 8.29
CA LEU A 36 -9.44 -2.51 7.91
C LEU A 36 -8.36 -2.38 8.99
N LYS A 37 -8.18 -3.40 9.83
CA LYS A 37 -7.10 -3.44 10.82
C LYS A 37 -5.89 -4.19 10.24
N PRO A 38 -4.66 -3.79 10.55
CA PRO A 38 -3.48 -4.57 10.16
C PRO A 38 -3.53 -5.95 10.83
N THR A 39 -3.29 -7.01 10.06
CA THR A 39 -3.11 -8.37 10.62
C THR A 39 -1.65 -8.62 10.99
N TYR A 40 -0.75 -7.69 10.61
CA TYR A 40 0.70 -7.76 10.77
C TYR A 40 1.35 -8.99 10.11
N ARG A 41 0.71 -9.56 9.07
CA ARG A 41 1.29 -10.61 8.25
C ARG A 41 2.03 -10.02 7.06
N LEU A 42 3.28 -10.42 6.86
CA LEU A 42 4.10 -10.01 5.73
C LEU A 42 3.95 -11.01 4.59
N HIS A 43 3.59 -10.51 3.41
CA HIS A 43 3.53 -11.27 2.17
C HIS A 43 4.65 -10.80 1.24
N ILE A 44 5.48 -11.72 0.77
CA ILE A 44 6.59 -11.48 -0.15
C ILE A 44 6.19 -11.93 -1.56
N GLY A 45 6.69 -11.23 -2.58
CA GLY A 45 6.50 -11.51 -4.01
C GLY A 45 5.40 -10.67 -4.67
N VAL A 46 4.58 -9.96 -3.89
CA VAL A 46 3.47 -9.16 -4.42
C VAL A 46 3.38 -7.82 -3.71
N ALA A 47 3.19 -6.74 -4.47
CA ALA A 47 2.88 -5.42 -3.93
C ALA A 47 1.41 -5.34 -3.48
N GLY A 48 1.17 -4.73 -2.32
CA GLY A 48 -0.17 -4.55 -1.77
C GLY A 48 -0.92 -3.36 -2.36
N SER A 49 -2.24 -3.40 -2.23
CA SER A 49 -3.15 -2.30 -2.58
C SER A 49 -3.17 -1.21 -1.50
N SER A 50 -3.22 0.05 -1.90
CA SER A 50 -3.30 1.16 -0.94
C SER A 50 -4.75 1.46 -0.53
N HIS A 51 -5.07 1.17 0.73
CA HIS A 51 -6.39 1.37 1.36
C HIS A 51 -6.53 2.75 2.06
N ALA A 52 -5.80 3.77 1.60
CA ALA A 52 -5.69 5.05 2.30
C ALA A 52 -7.05 5.75 2.54
N LEU A 53 -7.91 5.82 1.52
CA LEU A 53 -9.21 6.50 1.62
C LEU A 53 -10.20 5.73 2.52
N SER A 54 -10.19 4.39 2.49
CA SER A 54 -11.07 3.59 3.35
C SER A 54 -10.64 3.66 4.82
N ILE A 55 -9.33 3.68 5.08
CA ILE A 55 -8.78 3.90 6.43
C ILE A 55 -9.14 5.31 6.92
N ALA A 56 -8.96 6.34 6.09
CA ALA A 56 -9.29 7.73 6.46
C ALA A 56 -10.77 7.89 6.81
N ALA A 57 -11.68 7.33 6.01
CA ALA A 57 -13.12 7.32 6.29
C ALA A 57 -13.42 6.67 7.64
N ARG A 58 -12.79 5.53 7.94
CA ARG A 58 -12.97 4.82 9.21
C ARG A 58 -12.45 5.60 10.41
N LEU A 59 -11.36 6.36 10.24
CA LEU A 59 -10.80 7.21 11.30
C LEU A 59 -11.64 8.48 11.57
N GLY A 60 -12.73 8.69 10.83
CA GLY A 60 -13.68 9.76 11.07
C GLY A 60 -13.58 10.93 10.09
N LEU A 61 -12.85 10.77 8.98
CA LEU A 61 -12.83 11.81 7.94
C LEU A 61 -14.24 11.97 7.33
N PRO A 62 -14.75 13.21 7.17
CA PRO A 62 -16.05 13.46 6.58
C PRO A 62 -16.24 12.78 5.22
N LYS A 63 -17.43 12.20 5.01
CA LYS A 63 -17.74 11.38 3.84
C LYS A 63 -17.63 12.18 2.54
N ASP A 64 -18.06 13.43 2.54
CA ASP A 64 -17.96 14.36 1.41
C ASP A 64 -16.50 14.62 1.00
N ILE A 65 -15.59 14.76 1.96
CA ILE A 65 -14.15 14.90 1.70
C ILE A 65 -13.59 13.62 1.07
N VAL A 66 -13.94 12.45 1.64
CA VAL A 66 -13.47 11.15 1.12
C VAL A 66 -13.99 10.90 -0.30
N THR A 67 -15.27 11.19 -0.57
CA THR A 67 -15.87 11.03 -1.89
C THR A 67 -15.19 11.93 -2.91
N ARG A 68 -15.00 13.21 -2.59
CA ARG A 68 -14.28 14.14 -3.47
C ARG A 68 -12.83 13.71 -3.72
N ALA A 69 -12.14 13.20 -2.71
CA ALA A 69 -10.78 12.68 -2.87
C ALA A 69 -10.71 11.43 -3.78
N ALA A 70 -11.74 10.58 -3.75
CA ALA A 70 -11.82 9.42 -4.63
C ALA A 70 -11.94 9.82 -6.11
N GLU A 71 -12.68 10.89 -6.41
CA GLU A 71 -12.82 11.42 -7.78
C GLU A 71 -11.47 11.84 -8.37
N TYR A 72 -10.61 12.49 -7.59
CA TYR A 72 -9.26 12.87 -8.03
C TYR A 72 -8.34 11.67 -8.27
N LYS A 73 -8.55 10.54 -7.58
CA LYS A 73 -7.74 9.32 -7.75
C LYS A 73 -8.13 8.53 -8.99
N SER A 74 -9.37 8.67 -9.46
CA SER A 74 -9.90 8.03 -10.67
C SER A 74 -9.63 8.81 -11.97
N GLN A 75 -9.02 10.00 -11.86
CA GLN A 75 -8.47 10.77 -12.98
C GLN A 75 -7.01 10.37 -13.23
#